data_AF-A0A7U9WWH9-F1
#
_entry.id   AF-A0A7U9WWH9-F1
#
_cell.length_a   1.000
_cell.length_b   1.000
_cell.length_c   1.000
_cell.angle_alpha   90.00
_cell.angle_beta   90.00
_cell.angle_gamma   90.00
#
_symmetry.space_group_name_H-M   'P 1'
#
loop_
_entity.id
_entity.type
_entity.pdbx_description
1 polymer ?
#
loop_
_entity_poly.entity_id
_entity_poly.type
_entity_poly.pdbx_seq_one_letter_code
_entity_poly.pdbx_strand_id
1 'polypeptide(L)'
;MGEENQYYLRDHHEPIVSRKIWDKAEEIRMKRSRNKVVETTGNRERYTRQYSFSSMCECAYCGHKLTRRTRHSRSDYEKPVWQCMNATKNGIANCPNCKAVDEAILEGAFLDAFGLLAGNFDDVLDVVLSYVAELADTDESVRKKQQIDKDISSLESKKLRMTDMLIDGTISKEVYEEKMVDFTRKFHKLSERKALLEDSICTQKDINRRMSELRDTLEKEQVLDEFDRVVFESIIDRVIVGGYEEDGTPAPYKLTFVLKGNHTGTVPHAKEQFKEKAKKSKEEKRVS
;
A
#
# COMPACT_ATOMS: atom_id res chain seq x y z
N MET A 1 22.07 -36.15 -22.79
CA MET A 1 23.38 -35.58 -23.17
C MET A 1 23.29 -34.08 -22.93
N GLY A 2 24.05 -33.40 -22.08
CA GLY A 2 24.98 -33.74 -21.01
C GLY A 2 25.11 -32.44 -20.19
N GLU A 3 25.09 -32.52 -18.86
CA GLU A 3 25.29 -31.34 -18.01
C GLU A 3 26.78 -31.28 -17.64
N GLU A 4 27.55 -30.50 -18.39
CA GLU A 4 28.94 -30.19 -18.02
C GLU A 4 28.99 -28.93 -17.15
N ASN A 5 29.96 -28.90 -16.24
CA ASN A 5 30.19 -27.77 -15.33
C ASN A 5 30.58 -26.52 -16.11
N GLN A 6 29.76 -25.47 -16.03
CA GLN A 6 30.10 -24.15 -16.55
C GLN A 6 30.94 -23.37 -15.53
N TYR A 7 32.12 -22.90 -15.94
CA TYR A 7 32.99 -22.05 -15.13
C TYR A 7 33.00 -20.63 -15.68
N TYR A 8 32.70 -19.65 -14.84
CA TYR A 8 32.76 -18.23 -15.20
C TYR A 8 34.13 -17.66 -14.82
N LEU A 9 35.02 -17.51 -15.81
CA LEU A 9 36.30 -16.80 -15.64
C LEU A 9 36.06 -15.29 -15.72
N ARG A 10 36.45 -14.57 -14.66
CA ARG A 10 36.40 -13.10 -14.63
C ARG A 10 37.58 -12.51 -15.41
N ASP A 11 37.34 -11.40 -16.09
CA ASP A 11 38.34 -10.53 -16.73
C ASP A 11 39.25 -11.19 -17.80
N HIS A 12 38.72 -12.17 -18.54
CA HIS A 12 39.45 -12.86 -19.61
C HIS A 12 39.67 -11.98 -20.87
N HIS A 13 38.99 -10.85 -20.99
CA HIS A 13 39.14 -9.92 -22.11
C HIS A 13 38.91 -8.50 -21.63
N GLU A 14 39.46 -7.54 -22.38
CA GLU A 14 39.25 -6.13 -22.12
C GLU A 14 37.74 -5.81 -22.21
N PRO A 15 37.15 -5.25 -21.14
CA PRO A 15 35.71 -5.09 -21.08
C PRO A 15 35.26 -3.91 -21.94
N ILE A 16 34.22 -4.13 -22.75
CA ILE A 16 33.59 -3.08 -23.58
C ILE A 16 33.02 -1.94 -22.73
N VAL A 17 32.54 -2.26 -21.52
CA VAL A 17 32.03 -1.30 -20.55
C VAL A 17 32.60 -1.60 -19.17
N SER A 18 32.87 -0.56 -18.40
CA SER A 18 33.40 -0.75 -17.03
C SER A 18 32.44 -1.58 -16.19
N ARG A 19 33.01 -2.38 -15.27
CA ARG A 19 32.25 -3.25 -14.37
C ARG A 19 31.19 -2.49 -13.57
N LYS A 20 31.54 -1.27 -13.12
CA LYS A 20 30.64 -0.37 -12.40
C LYS A 20 29.42 0.04 -13.22
N ILE A 21 29.58 0.26 -14.53
CA ILE A 21 28.47 0.58 -15.44
C ILE A 21 27.62 -0.66 -15.69
N TRP A 22 28.26 -1.82 -15.90
CA TRP A 22 27.57 -3.10 -16.06
C TRP A 22 26.71 -3.46 -14.86
N ASP A 23 27.27 -3.40 -13.65
CA ASP A 23 26.55 -3.75 -12.42
C ASP A 23 25.39 -2.78 -12.16
N LYS A 24 25.56 -1.49 -12.46
CA LYS A 24 24.48 -0.49 -12.35
C LYS A 24 23.38 -0.72 -13.40
N ALA A 25 23.74 -1.12 -14.62
CA ALA A 25 22.79 -1.48 -15.65
C ALA A 25 22.03 -2.76 -15.29
N GLU A 26 22.71 -3.76 -14.73
CA GLU A 26 22.10 -5.01 -14.25
C GLU A 26 21.18 -4.76 -13.06
N GLU A 27 21.54 -3.85 -12.15
CA GLU A 27 20.66 -3.43 -11.05
C GLU A 27 19.37 -2.78 -11.59
N ILE A 28 19.47 -1.90 -12.58
CA ILE A 28 18.31 -1.28 -13.25
C ILE A 28 17.50 -2.34 -13.99
N ARG A 29 18.14 -3.29 -14.68
CA ARG A 29 17.49 -4.41 -15.38
C ARG A 29 16.71 -5.29 -14.39
N MET A 30 17.34 -5.66 -13.27
CA MET A 30 16.73 -6.45 -12.22
C MET A 30 15.58 -5.71 -11.52
N LYS A 31 15.72 -4.41 -11.24
CA LYS A 31 14.60 -3.57 -10.74
C LYS A 31 13.42 -3.54 -11.71
N ARG A 32 13.68 -3.42 -13.01
CA ARG A 32 12.63 -3.50 -14.06
C ARG A 32 12.04 -4.90 -14.21
N SER A 33 12.83 -5.94 -13.93
CA SER A 33 12.43 -7.36 -14.03
C SER A 33 11.62 -7.85 -12.84
N ARG A 34 11.94 -7.40 -11.62
CA ARG A 34 11.23 -7.81 -10.39
C ARG A 34 9.75 -7.43 -10.42
N ASN A 35 9.37 -6.35 -11.10
CA ASN A 35 7.98 -5.95 -11.29
C ASN A 35 7.26 -6.71 -12.43
N LYS A 36 7.91 -7.68 -13.08
CA LYS A 36 7.36 -8.44 -14.23
C LYS A 36 7.14 -9.93 -13.96
N VAL A 37 7.72 -10.47 -12.89
CA VAL A 37 7.69 -11.91 -12.61
C VAL A 37 7.09 -12.15 -11.24
N VAL A 38 5.77 -11.98 -11.16
CA VAL A 38 4.99 -12.85 -10.28
C VAL A 38 4.65 -14.07 -11.15
N GLU A 39 5.28 -15.20 -10.87
CA GLU A 39 4.84 -16.49 -11.39
C GLU A 39 3.54 -16.88 -10.70
N THR A 40 2.42 -16.32 -11.17
CA THR A 40 1.10 -16.90 -10.92
C THR A 40 0.22 -16.73 -12.15
N THR A 41 -0.22 -17.87 -12.69
CA THR A 41 -1.48 -18.04 -13.41
C THR A 41 -1.85 -16.96 -14.44
N GLY A 42 -1.15 -16.93 -15.57
CA GLY A 42 -1.70 -16.44 -16.85
C GLY A 42 -2.00 -14.93 -16.99
N ASN A 43 -1.80 -14.12 -15.95
CA ASN A 43 -2.15 -12.69 -15.99
C ASN A 43 -0.90 -11.81 -16.12
N ARG A 44 -0.52 -11.47 -17.36
CA ARG A 44 0.59 -10.55 -17.64
C ARG A 44 0.20 -9.12 -17.27
N GLU A 45 0.78 -8.58 -16.20
CA GLU A 45 0.69 -7.16 -15.89
C GLU A 45 1.64 -6.35 -16.79
N ARG A 46 1.11 -5.71 -17.84
CA ARG A 46 1.86 -4.68 -18.59
C ARG A 46 1.65 -3.32 -17.94
N TYR A 47 2.71 -2.78 -17.33
CA TYR A 47 2.75 -1.44 -16.74
C TYR A 47 3.06 -0.35 -17.79
N THR A 48 2.26 -0.27 -18.85
CA THR A 48 2.20 0.95 -19.69
C THR A 48 0.84 1.56 -19.43
N ARG A 49 0.71 2.35 -18.35
CA ARG A 49 -0.55 2.97 -17.91
C ARG A 49 -0.91 4.15 -18.81
N GLN A 50 -1.37 3.86 -20.02
CA GLN A 50 -1.88 4.91 -20.93
C GLN A 50 -3.13 5.59 -20.36
N TYR A 51 -4.03 4.82 -19.73
CA TYR A 51 -5.30 5.31 -19.16
C TYR A 51 -5.36 5.06 -17.64
N SER A 52 -6.03 5.94 -16.90
CA SER A 52 -6.11 5.95 -15.42
C SER A 52 -6.59 4.62 -14.83
N PHE A 53 -7.63 4.02 -15.41
CA PHE A 53 -8.19 2.74 -14.96
C PHE A 53 -7.37 1.50 -15.40
N SER A 54 -6.35 1.70 -16.25
CA SER A 54 -5.52 0.58 -16.73
C SER A 54 -4.81 -0.08 -15.55
N SER A 55 -4.90 -1.41 -15.47
CA SER A 55 -4.32 -2.21 -14.40
C SER A 55 -4.91 -2.01 -12.99
N MET A 56 -5.90 -1.12 -12.84
CA MET A 56 -6.59 -0.83 -11.56
C MET A 56 -7.97 -1.47 -11.46
N CYS A 57 -8.69 -1.66 -12.58
CA CYS A 57 -10.01 -2.29 -12.55
C CYS A 57 -9.93 -3.83 -12.52
N GLU A 58 -10.65 -4.44 -11.58
CA GLU A 58 -10.74 -5.88 -11.36
C GLU A 58 -12.19 -6.35 -11.36
N CYS A 59 -12.45 -7.55 -11.91
CA CYS A 59 -13.79 -8.13 -11.96
C CYS A 59 -14.10 -8.86 -10.65
N ALA A 60 -15.17 -8.49 -9.95
CA ALA A 60 -15.57 -9.11 -8.69
C ALA A 60 -15.92 -10.61 -8.83
N TYR A 61 -16.32 -11.05 -10.02
CA TYR A 61 -16.77 -12.43 -10.24
C TYR A 61 -15.65 -13.43 -10.53
N CYS A 62 -14.55 -12.98 -11.16
CA CYS A 62 -13.46 -13.88 -11.58
C CYS A 62 -12.06 -13.37 -11.25
N GLY A 63 -11.94 -12.22 -10.57
CA GLY A 63 -10.66 -11.61 -10.16
C GLY A 63 -9.76 -11.11 -11.29
N HIS A 64 -10.13 -11.31 -12.56
CA HIS A 64 -9.33 -10.85 -13.68
C HIS A 64 -9.47 -9.35 -13.89
N LYS A 65 -8.42 -8.72 -14.41
CA LYS A 65 -8.42 -7.29 -14.73
C LYS A 65 -9.39 -6.97 -15.88
N LEU A 66 -9.90 -5.74 -15.88
CA LEU A 66 -10.66 -5.21 -17.00
C LEU A 66 -9.71 -4.63 -18.05
N THR A 67 -10.16 -4.68 -19.31
CA THR A 67 -9.47 -4.08 -20.46
C THR A 67 -10.36 -3.04 -21.11
N ARG A 68 -9.77 -1.88 -21.43
CA ARG A 68 -10.42 -0.83 -22.22
C ARG A 68 -10.65 -1.33 -23.66
N ARG A 69 -11.86 -1.12 -24.15
CA ARG A 69 -12.29 -1.39 -25.52
C ARG A 69 -13.11 -0.19 -26.00
N THR A 70 -13.25 -0.06 -27.30
CA THR A 70 -14.11 0.96 -27.91
C THR A 70 -15.38 0.29 -28.43
N ARG A 71 -16.55 0.75 -27.96
CA ARG A 71 -17.85 0.37 -28.50
C ARG A 71 -18.27 1.37 -29.58
N HIS A 72 -18.96 0.89 -30.62
CA HIS A 72 -19.36 1.71 -31.77
C HIS A 72 -18.17 2.45 -32.42
N SER A 73 -17.05 1.74 -32.59
CA SER A 73 -15.86 2.31 -33.23
C SER A 73 -16.21 2.81 -34.64
N ARG A 74 -15.67 3.98 -35.02
CA ARG A 74 -15.88 4.63 -36.33
C ARG A 74 -17.29 5.20 -36.55
N SER A 75 -18.01 5.52 -35.49
CA SER A 75 -19.24 6.31 -35.56
C SER A 75 -19.21 7.46 -34.55
N ASP A 76 -20.13 8.41 -34.69
CA ASP A 76 -20.30 9.54 -33.76
C ASP A 76 -20.69 9.10 -32.34
N TYR A 77 -21.05 7.83 -32.16
CA TYR A 77 -21.41 7.23 -30.86
C TYR A 77 -20.26 6.42 -30.25
N GLU A 78 -19.02 6.68 -30.68
CA GLU A 78 -17.83 6.01 -30.16
C GLU A 78 -17.72 6.22 -28.64
N LYS A 79 -17.71 5.11 -27.89
CA LYS A 79 -17.63 5.14 -26.42
C LYS A 79 -16.58 4.19 -25.89
N PRO A 80 -15.66 4.66 -25.04
CA PRO A 80 -14.74 3.79 -24.34
C PRO A 80 -15.47 3.02 -23.23
N VAL A 81 -15.26 1.71 -23.20
CA VAL A 81 -15.88 0.78 -22.26
C VAL A 81 -14.82 -0.15 -21.66
N TRP A 82 -14.99 -0.51 -20.39
CA TRP A 82 -14.16 -1.45 -19.67
C TRP A 82 -14.85 -2.80 -19.57
N GLN A 83 -14.15 -3.86 -19.98
CA GLN A 83 -14.70 -5.22 -20.04
C GLN A 83 -13.76 -6.24 -19.38
N CYS A 84 -14.33 -7.23 -18.71
CA CYS A 84 -13.58 -8.31 -18.06
C CYS A 84 -12.71 -9.06 -19.08
N MET A 85 -11.40 -9.12 -18.83
CA MET A 85 -10.45 -9.77 -19.75
C MET A 85 -10.75 -11.25 -19.94
N ASN A 86 -11.19 -11.96 -18.88
CA ASN A 86 -11.49 -13.39 -18.95
C ASN A 86 -12.69 -13.65 -19.88
N ALA A 87 -13.76 -12.85 -19.78
CA ALA A 87 -14.91 -12.94 -20.67
C ALA A 87 -14.57 -12.61 -22.12
N THR A 88 -13.69 -11.63 -22.36
CA THR A 88 -13.31 -11.23 -23.72
C THR A 88 -12.37 -12.25 -24.38
N LYS A 89 -11.43 -12.85 -23.64
CA LYS A 89 -10.44 -13.79 -24.20
C LYS A 89 -10.95 -15.22 -24.26
N ASN A 90 -11.60 -15.66 -23.19
CA ASN A 90 -12.01 -17.06 -23.02
C ASN A 90 -13.52 -17.24 -23.19
N GLY A 91 -14.26 -16.18 -23.53
CA GLY A 91 -15.70 -16.21 -23.75
C GLY A 91 -16.54 -15.94 -22.50
N ILE A 92 -17.78 -15.47 -22.71
CA ILE A 92 -18.70 -15.05 -21.63
C ILE A 92 -19.04 -16.19 -20.65
N ALA A 93 -18.97 -17.45 -21.10
CA ALA A 93 -19.19 -18.62 -20.25
C ALA A 93 -18.23 -18.69 -19.05
N ASN A 94 -17.01 -18.14 -19.18
CA ASN A 94 -16.03 -18.10 -18.11
C ASN A 94 -16.23 -16.98 -17.08
N CYS A 95 -17.11 -16.02 -17.37
CA CYS A 95 -17.51 -14.97 -16.44
C CYS A 95 -18.91 -14.43 -16.80
N PRO A 96 -19.98 -15.21 -16.57
CA PRO A 96 -21.31 -14.92 -17.12
C PRO A 96 -21.95 -13.68 -16.52
N ASN A 97 -21.60 -13.36 -15.28
CA ASN A 97 -22.19 -12.25 -14.54
C ASN A 97 -21.53 -10.90 -14.83
N CYS A 98 -20.39 -10.86 -15.54
CA CYS A 98 -19.73 -9.58 -15.82
C CYS A 98 -20.45 -8.81 -16.94
N LYS A 99 -20.46 -7.48 -16.84
CA LYS A 99 -20.92 -6.58 -17.90
C LYS A 99 -19.88 -5.53 -18.22
N ALA A 100 -19.98 -4.98 -19.43
CA ALA A 100 -19.19 -3.81 -19.83
C ALA A 100 -19.66 -2.58 -19.06
N VAL A 101 -18.72 -1.75 -18.62
CA VAL A 101 -19.00 -0.49 -17.93
C VAL A 101 -18.38 0.65 -18.73
N ASP A 102 -19.15 1.71 -18.97
CA ASP A 102 -18.67 2.89 -19.69
C ASP A 102 -17.63 3.65 -18.84
N GLU A 103 -16.59 4.18 -19.48
CA GLU A 103 -15.51 4.91 -18.78
C GLU A 103 -16.07 6.10 -17.99
N ALA A 104 -17.01 6.85 -18.57
CA ALA A 104 -17.68 7.97 -17.91
C ALA A 104 -18.43 7.57 -16.62
N ILE A 105 -18.92 6.33 -16.52
CA ILE A 105 -19.58 5.84 -15.30
C ILE A 105 -18.53 5.62 -14.20
N LEU A 106 -17.34 5.12 -14.56
CA LEU A 106 -16.25 4.93 -13.60
C LEU A 106 -15.73 6.28 -13.08
N GLU A 107 -15.59 7.27 -13.97
CA GLU A 107 -15.17 8.63 -13.63
C GLU A 107 -16.20 9.32 -12.73
N GLY A 108 -17.48 9.32 -13.13
CA GLY A 108 -18.56 9.91 -12.33
C GLY A 108 -18.72 9.24 -10.97
N ALA A 109 -18.67 7.90 -10.93
CA ALA A 109 -18.74 7.18 -9.65
C ALA A 109 -17.55 7.48 -8.73
N PHE A 110 -16.37 7.76 -9.29
CA PHE A 110 -15.24 8.22 -8.49
C PHE A 110 -15.50 9.61 -7.93
N LEU A 111 -15.99 10.57 -8.73
CA LEU A 111 -16.31 11.92 -8.27
C LEU A 111 -17.39 11.91 -7.19
N ASP A 112 -18.44 11.11 -7.37
CA ASP A 112 -19.50 10.94 -6.36
C ASP A 112 -18.95 10.34 -5.07
N ALA A 113 -18.14 9.27 -5.18
CA ALA A 113 -17.50 8.66 -4.02
C ALA A 113 -16.53 9.63 -3.34
N PHE A 114 -15.75 10.39 -4.12
CA PHE A 114 -14.80 11.37 -3.64
C PHE A 114 -15.49 12.55 -2.96
N GLY A 115 -16.60 13.05 -3.50
CA GLY A 115 -17.41 14.09 -2.86
C GLY A 115 -18.05 13.63 -1.55
N LEU A 116 -18.52 12.37 -1.49
CA LEU A 116 -19.01 11.76 -0.24
C LEU A 116 -17.90 11.55 0.79
N LEU A 117 -16.68 11.23 0.34
CA LEU A 117 -15.51 11.14 1.19
C LEU A 117 -15.15 12.55 1.68
N ALA A 118 -14.81 13.50 0.81
CA ALA A 118 -14.44 14.87 1.18
C ALA A 118 -15.46 15.56 2.12
N GLY A 119 -16.76 15.43 1.85
CA GLY A 119 -17.80 16.06 2.66
C GLY A 119 -18.07 15.42 4.04
N ASN A 120 -17.62 14.19 4.30
CA ASN A 120 -17.67 13.57 5.63
C ASN A 120 -16.27 13.42 6.26
N PHE A 121 -15.20 13.68 5.50
CA PHE A 121 -13.84 13.42 5.95
C PHE A 121 -13.30 14.49 6.88
N ASP A 122 -13.63 15.78 6.76
CA ASP A 122 -13.02 16.78 7.67
C ASP A 122 -13.28 16.46 9.16
N ASP A 123 -14.54 16.24 9.53
CA ASP A 123 -14.92 15.93 10.92
C ASP A 123 -14.43 14.55 11.38
N VAL A 124 -14.46 13.54 10.50
CA VAL A 124 -14.08 12.16 10.86
C VAL A 124 -12.57 11.99 10.86
N LEU A 125 -11.86 12.65 9.95
CA LEU A 125 -10.40 12.62 9.84
C LEU A 125 -9.79 13.33 11.04
N ASP A 126 -10.34 14.46 11.48
CA ASP A 126 -9.86 15.14 12.69
C ASP A 126 -10.07 14.26 13.94
N VAL A 127 -11.18 13.53 14.04
CA VAL A 127 -11.43 12.57 15.15
C VAL A 127 -10.52 11.34 15.08
N VAL A 128 -10.24 10.82 13.88
CA VAL A 128 -9.32 9.69 13.69
C VAL A 128 -7.87 10.13 13.91
N LEU A 129 -7.49 11.32 13.47
CA LEU A 129 -6.18 11.91 13.71
C LEU A 129 -5.99 12.21 15.19
N SER A 130 -7.00 12.74 15.89
CA SER A 130 -6.93 12.96 17.33
C SER A 130 -6.80 11.63 18.08
N TYR A 131 -7.56 10.60 17.70
CA TYR A 131 -7.47 9.28 18.32
C TYR A 131 -6.13 8.59 18.02
N VAL A 132 -5.61 8.67 16.80
CA VAL A 132 -4.30 8.13 16.44
C VAL A 132 -3.17 8.94 17.09
N ALA A 133 -3.34 10.25 17.27
CA ALA A 133 -2.42 11.10 18.02
C ALA A 133 -2.45 10.82 19.53
N GLU A 134 -3.62 10.49 20.09
CA GLU A 134 -3.80 10.09 21.49
C GLU A 134 -3.27 8.68 21.76
N LEU A 135 -3.48 7.73 20.83
CA LEU A 135 -2.83 6.41 20.85
C LEU A 135 -1.32 6.51 20.58
N ALA A 136 -0.89 7.58 19.90
CA ALA A 136 0.49 7.96 19.76
C ALA A 136 0.93 8.69 21.03
N ASP A 137 1.02 7.96 22.14
CA ASP A 137 1.91 8.28 23.25
C ASP A 137 3.38 8.12 22.78
N THR A 138 3.70 8.89 21.75
CA THR A 138 4.96 8.95 21.03
C THR A 138 6.04 9.45 21.95
N ASP A 139 5.69 10.26 22.95
CA ASP A 139 6.62 10.68 23.98
C ASP A 139 7.03 9.48 24.85
N GLU A 140 6.10 8.64 25.31
CA GLU A 140 6.45 7.45 26.10
C GLU A 140 7.25 6.40 25.28
N SER A 141 6.83 6.12 24.05
CA SER A 141 7.51 5.15 23.17
C SER A 141 8.90 5.64 22.72
N VAL A 142 9.05 6.94 22.42
CA VAL A 142 10.36 7.53 22.10
C VAL A 142 11.25 7.56 23.34
N ARG A 143 10.73 7.87 24.53
CA ARG A 143 11.47 7.79 25.79
C ARG A 143 11.94 6.37 26.09
N LYS A 144 11.07 5.36 25.88
CA LYS A 144 11.42 3.93 26.02
C LYS A 144 12.55 3.54 25.06
N LYS A 145 12.50 3.97 23.80
CA LYS A 145 13.60 3.76 22.84
C LYS A 145 14.90 4.41 23.33
N GLN A 146 14.85 5.68 23.73
CA GLN A 146 16.03 6.40 24.22
C GLN A 146 16.64 5.73 25.46
N GLN A 147 15.82 5.15 26.33
CA GLN A 147 16.31 4.39 27.47
C GLN A 147 17.03 3.10 27.03
N ILE A 148 16.46 2.34 26.09
CA ILE A 148 17.09 1.14 25.53
C ILE A 148 18.43 1.48 24.86
N ASP A 149 18.51 2.59 24.13
CA ASP A 149 19.76 3.06 23.51
C ASP A 149 20.85 3.40 24.53
N LYS A 150 20.47 4.03 25.65
CA LYS A 150 21.39 4.29 26.78
C LYS A 150 21.86 2.99 27.43
N ASP A 151 20.97 2.02 27.60
CA ASP A 151 21.30 0.74 28.21
C ASP A 151 22.26 -0.08 27.32
N ILE A 152 22.05 -0.06 26.00
CA ILE A 152 22.95 -0.65 25.01
C ILE A 152 24.34 0.00 25.09
N SER A 153 24.40 1.33 25.06
CA SER A 153 25.67 2.09 25.13
C SER A 153 26.43 1.81 26.44
N SER A 154 25.71 1.67 27.56
CA SER A 154 26.27 1.29 28.86
C SER A 154 26.84 -0.13 28.86
N LEU A 155 26.15 -1.08 28.21
CA LEU A 155 26.64 -2.45 28.06
C LEU A 155 27.88 -2.54 27.18
N GLU A 156 27.92 -1.80 26.07
CA GLU A 156 29.10 -1.71 25.19
C GLU A 156 30.31 -1.14 25.93
N SER A 157 30.10 -0.07 26.71
CA SER A 157 31.15 0.53 27.53
C SER A 157 31.68 -0.44 28.59
N LYS A 158 30.81 -1.25 29.21
CA LYS A 158 31.21 -2.28 30.18
C LYS A 158 31.99 -3.42 29.51
N LYS A 159 31.58 -3.82 28.30
CA LYS A 159 32.30 -4.81 27.49
C LYS A 159 33.70 -4.34 27.13
N LEU A 160 33.85 -3.08 26.72
CA LEU A 160 35.15 -2.49 26.41
C LEU A 160 36.08 -2.50 27.63
N ARG A 161 35.60 -2.03 28.79
CA ARG A 161 36.35 -2.05 30.04
C ARG A 161 36.79 -3.46 30.46
N MET A 162 35.93 -4.47 30.28
CA MET A 162 36.30 -5.85 30.59
C MET A 162 37.37 -6.40 29.64
N THR A 163 37.36 -5.97 28.37
CA THR A 163 38.43 -6.33 27.42
C THR A 163 39.75 -5.69 27.83
N ASP A 164 39.74 -4.41 28.24
CA ASP A 164 40.94 -3.72 28.72
C ASP A 164 41.51 -4.40 29.99
N MET A 165 40.66 -4.77 30.95
CA MET A 165 41.07 -5.48 32.16
C MET A 165 41.66 -6.88 31.88
N LEU A 166 41.24 -7.54 30.80
CA LEU A 166 41.81 -8.81 30.36
C LEU A 166 43.20 -8.61 29.76
N ILE A 167 43.39 -7.54 28.98
CA ILE A 167 44.70 -7.18 28.42
C ILE A 167 45.69 -6.85 29.54
N ASP A 168 45.23 -6.13 30.57
CA ASP A 168 46.02 -5.77 31.75
C ASP A 168 46.27 -6.96 32.69
N GLY A 169 45.73 -8.16 32.38
CA GLY A 169 45.91 -9.37 33.18
C GLY A 169 45.21 -9.35 34.55
N THR A 170 44.30 -8.39 34.76
CA THR A 170 43.60 -8.19 36.05
C THR A 170 42.54 -9.26 36.31
N ILE A 171 42.08 -9.94 35.26
CA ILE A 171 41.02 -10.96 35.28
C ILE A 171 41.44 -12.14 34.42
N SER A 172 41.01 -13.34 34.82
CA SER A 172 41.28 -14.56 34.07
C SER A 172 40.37 -14.68 32.84
N LYS A 173 40.80 -15.48 31.87
CA LYS A 173 40.07 -15.71 30.62
C LYS A 173 38.70 -16.34 30.88
N GLU A 174 38.60 -17.22 31.87
CA GLU A 174 37.36 -17.92 32.22
C GLU A 174 36.29 -16.96 32.75
N VAL A 175 36.70 -15.99 33.59
CA VAL A 175 35.79 -14.95 34.12
C VAL A 175 35.32 -14.00 33.01
N TYR A 176 36.21 -13.69 32.05
CA TYR A 176 35.85 -12.89 30.88
C TYR A 176 34.82 -13.60 30.00
N GLU A 177 35.04 -14.88 29.68
CA GLU A 177 34.14 -15.68 28.83
C GLU A 177 32.74 -15.79 29.46
N GLU A 178 32.64 -16.05 30.77
CA GLU A 178 31.36 -16.11 31.49
C GLU A 178 30.60 -14.78 31.40
N LYS A 179 31.26 -13.65 31.67
CA LYS A 179 30.64 -12.32 31.60
C LYS A 179 30.28 -11.92 30.17
N MET A 180 31.06 -12.35 29.18
CA MET A 180 30.81 -12.07 27.78
C MET A 180 29.52 -12.75 27.27
N VAL A 181 29.24 -13.98 27.72
CA VAL A 181 27.99 -14.68 27.43
C VAL A 181 26.80 -13.90 28.01
N ASP A 182 26.91 -13.43 29.25
CA ASP A 182 25.88 -12.61 29.90
C ASP A 182 25.63 -11.27 29.18
N PHE A 183 26.68 -10.58 28.75
CA PHE A 183 26.57 -9.34 28.00
C PHE A 183 25.92 -9.56 26.64
N THR A 184 26.32 -10.62 25.93
CA THR A 184 25.75 -10.97 24.62
C THR A 184 24.26 -11.28 24.73
N ARG A 185 23.84 -12.03 25.77
CA ARG A 185 22.43 -12.31 26.04
C ARG A 185 21.62 -11.05 26.33
N LYS A 186 22.16 -10.14 27.14
CA LYS A 186 21.49 -8.85 27.46
C LYS A 186 21.40 -7.94 26.23
N PHE A 187 22.47 -7.86 25.45
CA PHE A 187 22.51 -7.08 24.21
C PHE A 187 21.47 -7.58 23.20
N HIS A 188 21.37 -8.90 23.01
CA HIS A 188 20.38 -9.49 22.11
C HIS A 188 18.95 -9.14 22.54
N LYS A 189 18.62 -9.30 23.83
CA LYS A 189 17.28 -8.96 24.36
C LYS A 189 16.92 -7.49 24.17
N LEU A 190 17.87 -6.59 24.40
CA LEU A 190 17.65 -5.15 24.24
C LEU A 190 17.54 -4.77 22.75
N SER A 191 18.34 -5.38 21.88
CA SER A 191 18.29 -5.13 20.43
C SER A 191 16.99 -5.62 19.80
N GLU A 192 16.49 -6.78 20.20
CA GLU A 192 15.20 -7.30 19.74
C GLU A 192 14.04 -6.39 20.19
N ARG A 193 14.06 -5.96 21.46
CA ARG A 193 13.05 -5.03 21.98
C ARG A 193 13.10 -3.68 21.31
N LYS A 194 14.30 -3.20 20.94
CA LYS A 194 14.49 -1.97 20.16
C LYS A 194 13.86 -2.10 18.76
N ALA A 195 14.12 -3.20 18.05
CA ALA A 195 13.60 -3.42 16.70
C ALA A 195 12.06 -3.38 16.67
N LEU A 196 11.41 -4.11 17.59
CA LEU A 196 9.94 -4.12 17.69
C LEU A 196 9.35 -2.74 17.96
N LEU A 197 10.01 -1.95 18.81
CA LEU A 197 9.58 -0.60 19.14
C LEU A 197 9.80 0.37 17.97
N GLU A 198 10.91 0.21 17.24
CA GLU A 198 11.24 1.01 16.06
C GLU A 198 10.26 0.75 14.90
N ASP A 199 9.89 -0.50 14.66
CA ASP A 199 8.88 -0.86 13.67
C ASP A 199 7.52 -0.24 14.02
N SER A 200 7.13 -0.28 15.28
CA SER A 200 5.88 0.32 15.76
C SER A 200 5.89 1.86 15.58
N ILE A 201 7.00 2.52 15.93
CA ILE A 201 7.15 3.97 15.75
C ILE A 201 7.17 4.35 14.25
N CYS A 202 7.84 3.56 13.42
CA CYS A 202 7.96 3.80 11.98
C CYS A 202 6.60 3.67 11.28
N THR A 203 5.89 2.57 11.53
CA THR A 203 4.54 2.34 10.99
C THR A 203 3.58 3.45 11.40
N GLN A 204 3.64 3.91 12.65
CA GLN A 204 2.78 4.99 13.13
C GLN A 204 3.14 6.36 12.50
N LYS A 205 4.43 6.67 12.31
CA LYS A 205 4.87 7.88 11.59
C LYS A 205 4.47 7.84 10.12
N ASP A 206 4.57 6.68 9.48
CA ASP A 206 4.15 6.50 8.09
C ASP A 206 2.64 6.68 7.93
N ILE A 207 1.84 6.20 8.88
CA ILE A 207 0.39 6.45 8.92
C ILE A 207 0.12 7.94 9.05
N ASN A 208 0.72 8.62 10.04
CA ASN A 208 0.50 10.06 10.24
C ASN A 208 0.92 10.90 9.03
N ARG A 209 2.05 10.58 8.41
CA ARG A 209 2.51 11.26 7.19
C ARG A 209 1.51 11.09 6.05
N ARG A 210 1.07 9.85 5.77
CA ARG A 210 0.12 9.56 4.69
C ARG A 210 -1.24 10.21 4.94
N MET A 211 -1.69 10.25 6.18
CA MET A 211 -2.95 10.90 6.56
C MET A 211 -2.88 12.43 6.39
N SER A 212 -1.74 13.03 6.73
CA SER A 212 -1.50 14.45 6.46
C SER A 212 -1.40 14.76 4.96
N GLU A 213 -0.78 13.89 4.17
CA GLU A 213 -0.72 14.04 2.71
C GLU A 213 -2.11 13.95 2.07
N LEU A 214 -2.95 13.03 2.55
CA LEU A 214 -4.36 12.92 2.14
C LEU A 214 -5.15 14.18 2.53
N ARG A 215 -4.97 14.69 3.75
CA ARG A 215 -5.59 15.94 4.21
C ARG A 215 -5.20 17.11 3.31
N ASP A 216 -3.90 17.30 3.07
CA ASP A 216 -3.39 18.37 2.22
C ASP A 216 -3.94 18.32 0.79
N THR A 217 -4.17 17.11 0.27
CA THR A 217 -4.74 16.91 -1.08
C THR A 217 -6.24 17.22 -1.08
N LEU A 218 -6.96 16.79 -0.05
CA LEU A 218 -8.40 17.03 0.13
C LEU A 218 -8.73 18.51 0.43
N GLU A 219 -7.90 19.22 1.20
CA GLU A 219 -8.11 20.63 1.55
C GLU A 219 -7.78 21.58 0.38
N LYS A 220 -6.81 21.22 -0.47
CA LYS A 220 -6.37 22.08 -1.60
C LYS A 220 -7.32 22.02 -2.78
N GLU A 221 -8.00 20.89 -2.97
CA GLU A 221 -8.94 20.69 -4.06
C GLU A 221 -10.36 20.67 -3.50
N GLN A 222 -10.96 21.85 -3.41
CA GLN A 222 -12.43 21.94 -3.27
C GLN A 222 -13.05 21.03 -4.34
N VAL A 223 -13.97 20.16 -3.88
CA VAL A 223 -14.82 19.23 -4.64
C VAL A 223 -14.50 19.22 -6.14
N LEU A 224 -13.71 18.23 -6.58
CA LEU A 224 -13.41 18.03 -7.99
C LEU A 224 -14.72 17.95 -8.80
N ASP A 225 -14.99 18.96 -9.62
CA ASP A 225 -16.11 18.95 -10.57
C ASP A 225 -15.79 18.06 -11.80
N GLU A 226 -14.51 17.78 -12.04
CA GLU A 226 -14.01 16.96 -13.14
C GLU A 226 -13.03 15.88 -12.65
N PHE A 227 -12.95 14.77 -13.37
CA PHE A 227 -12.08 13.65 -13.02
C PHE A 227 -10.59 14.02 -13.16
N ASP A 228 -9.89 14.17 -12.03
CA ASP A 228 -8.45 14.33 -12.00
C ASP A 228 -7.74 12.97 -11.85
N ARG A 229 -6.91 12.64 -12.84
CA ARG A 229 -6.12 11.42 -12.89
C ARG A 229 -5.08 11.32 -11.78
N VAL A 230 -4.40 12.41 -11.46
CA VAL A 230 -3.33 12.43 -10.44
C VAL A 230 -3.93 12.15 -9.07
N VAL A 231 -5.08 12.76 -8.78
CA VAL A 231 -5.82 12.58 -7.53
C VAL A 231 -6.34 11.15 -7.43
N PHE A 232 -7.01 10.67 -8.47
CA PHE A 232 -7.47 9.29 -8.56
C PHE A 232 -6.32 8.30 -8.33
N GLU A 233 -5.20 8.47 -9.02
CA GLU A 233 -4.04 7.59 -8.87
C GLU A 233 -3.36 7.73 -7.52
N SER A 234 -3.49 8.85 -6.80
CA SER A 234 -2.90 9.03 -5.46
C SER A 234 -3.70 8.33 -4.36
N ILE A 235 -5.03 8.31 -4.50
CA ILE A 235 -5.95 7.81 -3.46
C ILE A 235 -6.36 6.35 -3.70
N ILE A 236 -6.59 5.96 -4.95
CA ILE A 236 -7.16 4.65 -5.30
C ILE A 236 -6.07 3.62 -5.61
N ASP A 237 -6.14 2.46 -4.94
CA ASP A 237 -5.29 1.30 -5.20
C ASP A 237 -5.83 0.49 -6.38
N ARG A 238 -7.11 0.11 -6.29
CA ARG A 238 -7.83 -0.68 -7.29
C ARG A 238 -9.34 -0.43 -7.23
N VAL A 239 -10.02 -0.70 -8.34
CA VAL A 239 -11.47 -0.57 -8.49
C VAL A 239 -12.06 -1.93 -8.78
N ILE A 240 -12.95 -2.41 -7.92
CA ILE A 240 -13.66 -3.68 -8.12
C ILE A 240 -14.97 -3.38 -8.85
N VAL A 241 -15.18 -4.05 -9.98
CA VAL A 241 -16.35 -3.90 -10.85
C VAL A 241 -17.20 -5.16 -10.80
N GLY A 242 -18.47 -4.99 -10.47
CA GLY A 242 -19.43 -6.04 -10.20
C GLY A 242 -19.46 -6.44 -8.72
N GLY A 243 -20.34 -7.38 -8.40
CA GLY A 243 -20.44 -7.94 -7.05
C GLY A 243 -21.73 -8.71 -6.86
N TYR A 244 -21.98 -9.11 -5.62
CA TYR A 244 -23.25 -9.67 -5.19
C TYR A 244 -23.89 -8.75 -4.17
N GLU A 245 -25.21 -8.67 -4.18
CA GLU A 245 -25.98 -8.08 -3.07
C GLU A 245 -26.12 -9.08 -1.91
N GLU A 246 -26.62 -8.62 -0.77
CA GLU A 246 -26.81 -9.43 0.44
C GLU A 246 -27.69 -10.68 0.18
N ASP A 247 -28.61 -10.57 -0.78
CA ASP A 247 -29.51 -11.66 -1.19
C ASP A 247 -28.87 -12.63 -2.22
N GLY A 248 -27.58 -12.49 -2.52
CA GLY A 248 -26.86 -13.31 -3.50
C GLY A 248 -27.14 -12.97 -4.96
N THR A 249 -27.91 -11.92 -5.24
CA THR A 249 -28.20 -11.46 -6.61
C THR A 249 -26.95 -10.80 -7.23
N PRO A 250 -26.54 -11.16 -8.46
CA PRO A 250 -25.40 -10.53 -9.11
C PRO A 250 -25.71 -9.08 -9.49
N ALA A 251 -24.89 -8.15 -9.00
CA ALA A 251 -24.95 -6.72 -9.28
C ALA A 251 -23.76 -6.31 -10.18
N PRO A 252 -23.87 -6.42 -11.51
CA PRO A 252 -22.76 -6.23 -12.44
C PRO A 252 -22.24 -4.79 -12.53
N TYR A 253 -23.04 -3.81 -12.10
CA TYR A 253 -22.69 -2.39 -12.09
C TYR A 253 -22.30 -1.87 -10.70
N LYS A 254 -22.17 -2.76 -9.70
CA LYS A 254 -21.64 -2.40 -8.38
C LYS A 254 -20.17 -2.01 -8.53
N LEU A 255 -19.80 -0.85 -8.01
CA LEU A 255 -18.44 -0.34 -8.04
C LEU A 255 -17.94 -0.19 -6.61
N THR A 256 -16.75 -0.74 -6.34
CA THR A 256 -16.08 -0.60 -5.05
C THR A 256 -14.69 -0.05 -5.26
N PHE A 257 -14.43 1.14 -4.73
CA PHE A 257 -13.12 1.78 -4.76
C PHE A 257 -12.31 1.35 -3.54
N VAL A 258 -11.13 0.79 -3.77
CA VAL A 258 -10.20 0.38 -2.71
C VAL A 258 -9.14 1.46 -2.56
N LEU A 259 -9.02 2.04 -1.38
CA LEU A 259 -8.07 3.12 -1.09
C LEU A 259 -6.65 2.57 -0.86
N LYS A 260 -5.63 3.35 -1.23
CA LYS A 260 -4.23 3.07 -0.92
C LYS A 260 -3.97 3.27 0.56
N GLY A 261 -3.79 2.16 1.29
CA GLY A 261 -3.50 2.18 2.72
C GLY A 261 -4.50 1.37 3.56
N ASN A 262 -4.68 0.10 3.24
CA ASN A 262 -5.20 -0.97 4.11
C ASN A 262 -6.26 -0.65 5.19
N HIS A 263 -7.27 0.15 4.88
CA HIS A 263 -8.52 0.16 5.64
C HIS A 263 -9.70 0.07 4.66
N THR A 264 -10.24 -1.14 4.50
CA THR A 264 -11.62 -1.31 4.04
C THR A 264 -12.53 -0.79 5.16
N GLY A 265 -12.96 0.46 5.05
CA GLY A 265 -13.93 1.05 5.97
C GLY A 265 -15.32 0.47 5.71
N THR A 266 -15.77 -0.42 6.59
CA THR A 266 -17.19 -0.77 6.70
C THR A 266 -17.80 0.16 7.74
N VAL A 267 -18.65 1.10 7.31
CA VAL A 267 -19.41 1.97 8.22
C VAL A 267 -20.58 1.15 8.79
N PRO A 268 -20.57 0.77 10.09
CA PRO A 268 -21.51 -0.24 10.58
C PRO A 268 -22.96 0.26 10.70
N HIS A 269 -23.22 1.57 10.50
CA HIS A 269 -24.52 2.20 10.78
C HIS A 269 -24.93 3.29 9.77
N ALA A 270 -24.62 3.13 8.47
CA ALA A 270 -24.94 4.11 7.43
C ALA A 270 -26.45 4.45 7.33
N LYS A 271 -27.32 3.48 7.62
CA LYS A 271 -28.79 3.64 7.52
C LYS A 271 -29.39 4.52 8.61
N GLU A 272 -28.77 4.56 9.79
CA GLU A 272 -29.21 5.38 10.92
C GLU A 272 -28.78 6.85 10.74
N GLN A 273 -27.55 7.06 10.28
CA GLN A 273 -27.03 8.39 9.93
C GLN A 273 -27.80 9.04 8.78
N PHE A 274 -28.24 8.25 7.78
CA PHE A 274 -29.08 8.77 6.69
C PHE A 274 -30.49 9.18 7.18
N LYS A 275 -31.07 8.45 8.14
CA LYS A 275 -32.37 8.79 8.73
C LYS A 275 -32.31 10.05 9.61
N GLU A 276 -31.22 10.27 10.34
CA GLU A 276 -31.03 11.48 11.12
C GLU A 276 -30.84 12.72 10.23
N LYS A 277 -30.05 12.61 9.15
CA LYS A 277 -29.88 13.68 8.17
C LYS A 277 -31.19 14.00 7.42
N ALA A 278 -32.00 12.98 7.09
CA ALA A 278 -33.32 13.17 6.49
C ALA A 278 -34.36 13.80 7.44
N LYS A 279 -34.23 13.59 8.76
CA LYS A 279 -35.04 14.28 9.77
C LYS A 279 -34.67 15.76 9.88
N LYS A 280 -33.37 16.08 10.00
CA LYS A 280 -32.89 17.48 10.05
C LYS A 280 -33.29 18.29 8.81
N SER A 281 -33.14 17.71 7.61
CA SER A 281 -33.56 18.36 6.35
C SER A 281 -35.07 18.61 6.26
N LYS A 282 -35.90 17.78 6.90
CA LYS A 282 -37.36 17.99 6.97
C LYS A 282 -37.76 19.01 8.03
N GLU A 283 -36.98 19.17 9.10
CA GLU A 283 -37.18 20.19 10.12
C GLU A 283 -36.81 21.58 9.61
N GLU A 284 -35.69 21.71 8.89
CA GLU A 284 -35.26 22.97 8.27
C GLU A 284 -36.22 23.45 7.17
N LYS A 285 -36.83 22.53 6.40
CA LYS A 285 -37.87 22.88 5.42
C LYS A 285 -39.24 23.24 6.03
N ARG A 286 -39.43 23.06 7.33
CA ARG A 286 -40.69 23.35 8.03
C ARG A 286 -40.65 24.67 8.80
N VAL A 287 -39.47 25.28 8.93
CA VAL A 287 -39.24 26.55 9.64
C VAL A 287 -38.93 27.70 8.65
N SER A 288 -38.89 27.44 7.35
CA SER A 288 -38.74 28.44 6.28
C SER A 288 -40.04 28.73 5.54
#